data_AF-A0A1E4SQN1-F1
#
_entry.id   AF-A0A1E4SQN1-F1
#
_cell.length_a   1.000
_cell.length_b   1.000
_cell.length_c   1.000
_cell.angle_alpha   90.00
_cell.angle_beta   90.00
_cell.angle_gamma   90.00
#
_symmetry.space_group_name_H-M   'P 1'
#
loop_
_entity.id
_entity.type
_entity.pdbx_description
1 polymer ?
#
loop_
_entity_poly.entity_id
_entity_poly.type
_entity_poly.pdbx_seq_one_letter_code
_entity_poly.pdbx_strand_id
1 'polypeptide(L)'
;MRLYDKLSHKLAVRALFRSLLRRVKGANITISATNPDHAKYSLDPQLYISYLKSEWKYNLRMEFSSMHKTEKSFAKSFLRGVEIDQRIATSESRGDALVEVMLEYRKTKFQEQKWRANYLERKQDIQKQDDKAAKELQLRKQESKLKKPIDPKQIFHRLEAPQKHRVVLSELKASKEFSEHLLRRYLKLKQQSLQLPNPAMLPNTPDIKEIPEYKSKYALPGSTRHDLIKAGYDTEYIDAIVKPSLEYDINKYHYLNNLQHIVNNKGPYPVKIATTSAGPIPMPYIKVPFARPQQMKQIALDTKKLWTVIRIRNVWVSEPGTIKDEKMFSDGRYSIPGSRGFGPEQFMYPRSYYQKLAESEALWEYVLDRETGGSRSFSSYVSDWTEHLDINTKVLEAKVDAYFSKYSQLRTRNSSLQKERDALQLQMNEHYDQLVATYDSLINELNTQGIFKHSEIVNPAKVTQTYPQILDTTPHARVSEGIPELERIGMGKKLGDYLREAGVKSFSWGEKFYKRFKFDIKKT
;
A
#
# COMPACT_ATOMS: atom_id res chain seq x y z
N MET A 1 -8.66 -25.93 -0.89
CA MET A 1 -7.87 -26.75 0.04
C MET A 1 -8.84 -27.67 0.78
N ARG A 2 -8.72 -29.00 0.61
CA ARG A 2 -9.63 -29.95 1.29
C ARG A 2 -9.29 -29.91 2.77
N LEU A 3 -10.23 -29.52 3.64
CA LEU A 3 -10.03 -29.47 5.10
C LEU A 3 -9.78 -30.85 5.77
N TYR A 4 -9.62 -31.89 4.96
CA TYR A 4 -9.46 -33.29 5.37
C TYR A 4 -8.01 -33.78 5.37
N ASP A 5 -7.01 -32.90 5.31
CA ASP A 5 -5.63 -33.38 5.12
C ASP A 5 -4.96 -33.96 6.37
N LYS A 6 -5.55 -33.79 7.56
CA LYS A 6 -5.13 -34.52 8.77
C LYS A 6 -5.69 -35.96 8.75
N LEU A 7 -4.79 -36.95 8.82
CA LEU A 7 -5.12 -38.38 8.82
C LEU A 7 -6.17 -38.75 9.88
N SER A 8 -6.09 -38.14 11.07
CA SER A 8 -7.03 -38.33 12.18
C SER A 8 -8.47 -37.95 11.84
N HIS A 9 -8.69 -36.85 11.10
CA HIS A 9 -10.02 -36.41 10.70
C HIS A 9 -10.65 -37.37 9.68
N LYS A 10 -9.86 -37.87 8.73
CA LYS A 10 -10.33 -38.87 7.74
C LYS A 10 -10.77 -40.17 8.43
N LEU A 11 -10.04 -40.61 9.46
CA LEU A 11 -10.40 -41.81 10.23
C LEU A 11 -11.68 -41.61 11.05
N ALA A 12 -11.82 -40.47 11.74
CA ALA A 12 -13.01 -40.16 12.53
C ALA A 12 -14.28 -40.08 11.66
N VAL A 13 -14.20 -39.41 10.50
CA VAL A 13 -15.33 -39.32 9.55
C VAL A 13 -15.71 -40.70 8.99
N ARG A 14 -14.72 -41.54 8.65
CA ARG A 14 -14.98 -42.92 8.19
C ARG A 14 -15.61 -43.78 9.28
N ALA A 15 -15.17 -43.63 10.54
CA ALA A 15 -15.72 -44.34 11.67
C ALA A 15 -17.19 -43.97 11.91
N LEU A 16 -17.50 -42.67 11.89
CA LEU A 16 -18.87 -42.17 12.04
C LEU A 16 -19.79 -42.67 10.93
N PHE A 17 -19.36 -42.59 9.66
CA PHE A 17 -20.12 -43.10 8.52
C PHE A 17 -20.43 -44.60 8.66
N ARG A 18 -19.43 -45.40 9.05
CA ARG A 18 -19.60 -46.85 9.27
C ARG A 18 -20.48 -47.16 10.48
N SER A 19 -20.49 -46.30 11.50
CA SER A 19 -21.36 -46.45 12.67
C SER A 19 -22.83 -46.26 12.27
N LEU A 20 -23.14 -45.12 11.64
CA LEU A 20 -24.49 -44.78 11.19
C LEU A 20 -25.07 -45.80 10.19
N LEU A 21 -24.24 -46.37 9.31
CA LEU A 21 -24.67 -47.45 8.42
C LEU A 21 -24.95 -48.77 9.15
N ARG A 22 -24.11 -49.14 10.13
CA ARG A 22 -24.28 -50.39 10.88
C ARG A 22 -25.54 -50.38 11.73
N ARG A 23 -25.85 -49.23 12.36
CA ARG A 23 -27.04 -49.07 13.20
C ARG A 23 -28.35 -49.32 12.45
N VAL A 24 -28.43 -48.95 11.17
CA VAL A 24 -29.63 -49.16 10.34
C VAL A 24 -29.66 -50.54 9.69
N LYS A 25 -28.51 -51.16 9.41
CA LYS A 25 -28.43 -52.51 8.82
C LYS A 25 -28.88 -53.61 9.80
N GLY A 26 -28.62 -53.44 11.10
CA GLY A 26 -28.90 -54.43 12.14
C GLY A 26 -30.10 -54.14 13.05
N ALA A 27 -30.90 -53.10 12.79
CA ALA A 27 -32.06 -52.77 13.61
C ALA A 27 -33.32 -53.51 13.16
N ASN A 28 -34.01 -54.15 14.10
CA ASN A 28 -35.42 -54.49 13.98
C ASN A 28 -36.21 -53.18 14.16
N ILE A 29 -36.71 -52.64 13.05
CA ILE A 29 -37.40 -51.35 13.03
C ILE A 29 -38.87 -51.61 13.29
N THR A 30 -39.31 -51.34 14.52
CA THR A 30 -40.72 -51.25 14.89
C THR A 30 -41.07 -49.78 15.11
N ILE A 31 -42.18 -49.34 14.53
CA ILE A 31 -42.64 -47.94 14.62
C ILE A 31 -43.86 -47.89 15.54
N SER A 32 -43.84 -47.00 16.53
CA SER A 32 -44.95 -46.78 17.46
C SER A 32 -46.18 -46.17 16.75
N ALA A 33 -47.37 -46.52 17.23
CA ALA A 33 -48.65 -45.98 16.76
C ALA A 33 -48.76 -44.45 16.89
N THR A 34 -47.94 -43.84 17.74
CA THR A 34 -47.90 -42.39 17.96
C THR A 34 -47.13 -41.62 16.89
N ASN A 35 -46.42 -42.30 15.98
CA ASN A 35 -45.61 -41.64 14.95
C ASN A 35 -46.42 -41.20 13.73
N PRO A 36 -46.12 -40.02 13.15
CA PRO A 36 -46.91 -39.46 12.04
C PRO A 36 -46.81 -40.27 10.74
N ASP A 37 -45.73 -41.06 10.58
CA ASP A 37 -45.56 -41.97 9.44
C ASP A 37 -46.08 -43.40 9.74
N HIS A 38 -46.67 -43.66 10.92
CA HIS A 38 -47.19 -44.99 11.30
C HIS A 38 -48.28 -45.47 10.33
N ALA A 39 -49.13 -44.57 9.82
CA ALA A 39 -50.15 -44.93 8.83
C ALA A 39 -49.57 -45.51 7.54
N LYS A 40 -48.36 -45.09 7.14
CA LYS A 40 -47.64 -45.64 5.98
C LYS A 40 -46.99 -46.98 6.31
N TYR A 41 -46.48 -47.10 7.53
CA TYR A 41 -45.91 -48.34 8.04
C TYR A 41 -46.96 -49.45 8.20
N SER A 42 -48.18 -49.12 8.65
CA SER A 42 -49.27 -50.10 8.85
C SER A 42 -49.85 -50.65 7.54
N LEU A 43 -49.68 -49.95 6.42
CA LEU A 43 -50.15 -50.39 5.09
C LEU A 43 -49.27 -51.51 4.52
N ASP A 44 -47.96 -51.33 4.54
CA ASP A 44 -46.97 -52.35 4.18
C ASP A 44 -45.68 -52.15 4.97
N PRO A 45 -45.52 -52.86 6.11
CA PRO A 45 -44.36 -52.70 6.98
C PRO A 45 -43.04 -53.04 6.30
N GLN A 46 -43.02 -54.08 5.45
CA GLN A 46 -41.78 -54.57 4.83
C GLN A 46 -41.28 -53.59 3.76
N LEU A 47 -42.19 -53.11 2.91
CA LEU A 47 -41.86 -52.16 1.87
C LEU A 47 -41.46 -50.80 2.45
N TYR A 48 -42.18 -50.30 3.47
CA TYR A 48 -41.84 -49.03 4.13
C TYR A 48 -40.45 -49.08 4.80
N ILE A 49 -40.13 -50.17 5.51
CA ILE A 49 -38.78 -50.37 6.10
C ILE A 49 -37.71 -50.37 5.00
N SER A 50 -37.97 -51.03 3.87
CA SER A 50 -37.02 -51.09 2.76
C SER A 50 -36.72 -49.70 2.18
N TYR A 51 -37.75 -48.88 2.01
CA TYR A 51 -37.61 -47.50 1.54
C TYR A 51 -36.86 -46.64 2.55
N LEU A 52 -37.21 -46.72 3.84
CA LEU A 52 -36.55 -45.96 4.89
C LEU A 52 -35.05 -46.28 4.96
N LYS A 53 -34.68 -47.56 4.87
CA LYS A 53 -33.27 -48.01 4.83
C LYS A 53 -32.56 -47.50 3.58
N SER A 54 -33.22 -47.49 2.43
CA SER A 54 -32.66 -46.99 1.17
C SER A 54 -32.44 -45.47 1.20
N GLU A 55 -33.40 -44.72 1.71
CA GLU A 55 -33.37 -43.26 1.83
C GLU A 55 -32.28 -42.83 2.82
N TRP A 56 -32.18 -43.52 3.96
CA TRP A 56 -31.10 -43.31 4.93
C TRP A 56 -29.72 -43.49 4.31
N LYS A 57 -29.51 -44.61 3.60
CA LYS A 57 -28.24 -44.92 2.93
C LYS A 57 -27.90 -43.88 1.87
N TYR A 58 -28.89 -43.44 1.11
CA TYR A 58 -28.71 -42.39 0.10
C TYR A 58 -28.34 -41.05 0.74
N ASN A 59 -29.08 -40.62 1.76
CA ASN A 59 -28.84 -39.34 2.45
C ASN A 59 -27.47 -39.29 3.12
N LEU A 60 -27.04 -40.37 3.79
CA LEU A 60 -25.69 -40.46 4.35
C LEU A 60 -24.61 -40.33 3.28
N ARG A 61 -24.77 -40.97 2.12
CA ARG A 61 -23.79 -40.84 1.03
C ARG A 61 -23.71 -39.39 0.53
N MET A 62 -24.85 -38.73 0.37
CA MET A 62 -24.91 -37.35 -0.11
C MET A 62 -24.24 -36.38 0.89
N GLU A 63 -24.59 -36.46 2.18
CA GLU A 63 -24.03 -35.56 3.20
C GLU A 63 -22.51 -35.76 3.39
N PHE A 64 -22.03 -37.00 3.44
CA PHE A 64 -20.60 -37.28 3.56
C PHE A 64 -19.80 -37.00 2.28
N SER A 65 -20.47 -36.87 1.12
CA SER A 65 -19.86 -36.43 -0.13
C SER A 65 -19.81 -34.90 -0.28
N SER A 66 -20.56 -34.16 0.55
CA SER A 66 -20.65 -32.71 0.47
C SER A 66 -19.31 -32.03 0.84
N MET A 67 -18.96 -30.95 0.14
CA MET A 67 -17.73 -30.21 0.41
C MET A 67 -17.97 -29.06 1.40
N HIS A 68 -17.31 -29.11 2.56
CA HIS A 68 -17.33 -28.01 3.52
C HIS A 68 -16.27 -26.94 3.18
N LYS A 69 -16.68 -25.67 3.17
CA LYS A 69 -15.81 -24.54 2.82
C LYS A 69 -14.96 -24.03 4.00
N THR A 70 -15.37 -24.29 5.26
CA THR A 70 -14.71 -23.77 6.48
C THR A 70 -14.62 -24.84 7.58
N GLU A 71 -13.60 -24.75 8.44
CA GLU A 71 -13.41 -25.68 9.58
C GLU A 71 -14.58 -25.68 10.54
N LYS A 72 -15.17 -24.50 10.80
CA LYS A 72 -16.35 -24.36 11.66
C LYS A 72 -17.58 -25.08 11.06
N SER A 73 -17.78 -24.99 9.74
CA SER A 73 -18.86 -25.70 9.05
C SER A 73 -18.68 -27.22 9.11
N PHE A 74 -17.44 -27.69 8.97
CA PHE A 74 -17.10 -29.11 9.13
C PHE A 74 -17.36 -29.58 10.57
N ALA A 75 -16.84 -28.88 11.58
CA ALA A 75 -17.01 -29.24 12.98
C ALA A 75 -18.50 -29.31 13.38
N LYS A 76 -19.31 -28.33 12.95
CA LYS A 76 -20.77 -28.33 13.19
C LYS A 76 -21.46 -29.54 12.56
N SER A 77 -21.12 -29.88 11.32
CA SER A 77 -21.73 -31.01 10.60
C SER A 77 -21.30 -32.35 11.20
N PHE A 78 -20.03 -32.46 11.61
CA PHE A 78 -19.50 -33.65 12.28
C PHE A 78 -20.16 -33.89 13.65
N LEU A 79 -20.25 -32.84 14.48
CA LEU A 79 -20.93 -32.92 15.79
C LEU A 79 -22.40 -33.30 15.65
N ARG A 80 -23.11 -32.73 14.67
CA ARG A 80 -24.50 -33.13 14.36
C ARG A 80 -24.58 -34.61 13.99
N GLY A 81 -23.63 -35.13 13.21
CA GLY A 81 -23.58 -36.54 12.87
C GLY A 81 -23.34 -37.45 14.09
N VAL A 82 -22.49 -37.02 15.03
CA VAL A 82 -22.27 -37.73 16.30
C VAL A 82 -23.53 -37.71 17.17
N GLU A 83 -24.21 -36.57 17.25
CA GLU A 83 -25.48 -36.44 17.99
C GLU A 83 -26.55 -37.37 17.42
N ILE A 84 -26.68 -37.46 16.10
CA ILE A 84 -27.60 -38.40 15.45
C ILE A 84 -27.22 -39.85 15.77
N ASP A 85 -25.93 -40.19 15.71
CA ASP A 85 -25.45 -41.54 16.05
C ASP A 85 -25.77 -41.92 17.50
N GLN A 86 -25.63 -40.97 18.42
CA GLN A 86 -25.97 -41.12 19.84
C GLN A 86 -27.48 -41.25 20.07
N ARG A 87 -28.29 -40.39 19.46
CA ARG A 87 -29.77 -40.45 19.56
C ARG A 87 -30.33 -41.80 19.11
N ILE A 88 -29.77 -42.37 18.02
CA ILE A 88 -30.15 -43.72 17.54
C ILE A 88 -29.60 -44.82 18.48
N ALA A 89 -28.51 -44.56 19.21
CA ALA A 89 -27.93 -45.49 20.16
C ALA A 89 -28.75 -45.64 21.44
N THR A 90 -29.23 -44.50 21.98
CA THR A 90 -29.83 -44.41 23.32
C THR A 90 -31.34 -44.60 23.33
N SER A 91 -32.02 -44.50 22.19
CA SER A 91 -33.48 -44.68 22.12
C SER A 91 -33.88 -46.16 22.24
N GLU A 92 -34.85 -46.44 23.12
CA GLU A 92 -35.45 -47.77 23.31
C GLU A 92 -36.16 -48.27 22.04
N SER A 93 -36.87 -47.38 21.33
CA SER A 93 -37.44 -47.64 20.00
C SER A 93 -36.56 -47.04 18.90
N ARG A 94 -35.54 -47.80 18.49
CA ARG A 94 -34.59 -47.40 17.42
C ARG A 94 -35.29 -47.00 16.11
N GLY A 95 -36.46 -47.58 15.83
CA GLY A 95 -37.24 -47.28 14.62
C GLY A 95 -37.85 -45.88 14.64
N ASP A 96 -38.42 -45.47 15.77
CA ASP A 96 -39.07 -44.16 15.92
C ASP A 96 -38.04 -43.03 15.82
N ALA A 97 -36.91 -43.17 16.52
CA ALA A 97 -35.82 -42.19 16.47
C ALA A 97 -35.25 -42.03 15.05
N LEU A 98 -35.18 -43.11 14.27
CA LEU A 98 -34.74 -43.05 12.88
C LEU A 98 -35.75 -42.28 12.00
N VAL A 99 -37.04 -42.55 12.18
CA VAL A 99 -38.13 -41.88 11.44
C VAL A 99 -38.17 -40.39 11.77
N GLU A 100 -38.03 -40.01 13.04
CA GLU A 100 -37.98 -38.60 13.46
C GLU A 100 -36.81 -37.85 12.83
N VAL A 101 -35.60 -38.41 12.89
CA VAL A 101 -34.41 -37.81 12.25
C VAL A 101 -34.62 -37.65 10.74
N MET A 102 -35.27 -38.63 10.10
CA MET A 102 -35.59 -38.58 8.68
C MET A 102 -36.65 -37.52 8.35
N LEU A 103 -37.67 -37.35 9.19
CA LEU A 103 -38.68 -36.31 9.02
C LEU A 103 -38.09 -34.91 9.21
N GLU A 104 -37.21 -34.71 10.19
CA GLU A 104 -36.45 -33.47 10.35
C GLU A 104 -35.57 -33.20 9.11
N TYR A 105 -34.91 -34.23 8.59
CA TYR A 105 -34.09 -34.10 7.40
C TYR A 105 -34.93 -33.74 6.16
N ARG A 106 -36.07 -34.41 5.93
CA ARG A 106 -37.01 -34.07 4.85
C ARG A 106 -37.49 -32.63 4.94
N LYS A 107 -37.90 -32.18 6.14
CA LYS A 107 -38.35 -30.79 6.38
C LYS A 107 -37.24 -29.77 6.09
N THR A 108 -36.03 -30.02 6.57
CA THR A 108 -34.89 -29.11 6.34
C THR A 108 -34.50 -29.03 4.87
N LYS A 109 -34.44 -30.15 4.14
CA LYS A 109 -34.18 -30.15 2.69
C LYS A 109 -35.29 -29.48 1.90
N PHE A 110 -36.55 -29.69 2.27
CA PHE A 110 -37.68 -29.00 1.65
C PHE A 110 -37.61 -27.48 1.87
N GLN A 111 -37.27 -27.02 3.08
CA GLN A 111 -37.05 -25.61 3.36
C GLN A 111 -35.89 -25.02 2.57
N GLU A 112 -34.76 -25.72 2.47
CA GLU A 112 -33.62 -25.30 1.65
C GLU A 112 -34.02 -25.16 0.17
N GLN A 113 -34.79 -26.10 -0.36
CA GLN A 113 -35.30 -26.04 -1.73
C GLN A 113 -36.27 -24.87 -1.93
N LYS A 114 -37.18 -24.65 -0.97
CA LYS A 114 -38.09 -23.50 -0.98
C LYS A 114 -37.34 -22.17 -0.94
N TRP A 115 -36.28 -22.06 -0.14
CA TRP A 115 -35.43 -20.88 -0.11
C TRP A 115 -34.67 -20.67 -1.42
N ARG A 116 -34.16 -21.75 -2.03
CA ARG A 116 -33.53 -21.66 -3.35
C ARG A 116 -34.51 -21.21 -4.43
N ALA A 117 -35.74 -21.75 -4.42
CA ALA A 117 -36.80 -21.33 -5.33
C ALA A 117 -37.13 -19.83 -5.14
N ASN A 118 -37.41 -19.41 -3.91
CA ASN A 118 -37.68 -18.00 -3.59
C ASN A 118 -36.51 -17.07 -3.97
N TYR A 119 -35.26 -17.51 -3.78
CA TYR A 119 -34.07 -16.75 -4.17
C TYR A 119 -33.97 -16.62 -5.70
N LEU A 120 -34.24 -17.69 -6.45
CA LEU A 120 -34.24 -17.66 -7.91
C LEU A 120 -35.34 -16.75 -8.45
N GLU A 121 -36.53 -16.79 -7.86
CA GLU A 121 -37.65 -15.90 -8.19
C GLU A 121 -37.31 -14.42 -7.95
N ARG A 122 -36.65 -14.11 -6.83
CA ARG A 122 -36.33 -12.73 -6.41
C ARG A 122 -34.89 -12.29 -6.71
N LYS A 123 -34.18 -13.02 -7.57
CA LYS A 123 -32.73 -12.84 -7.77
C LYS A 123 -32.36 -11.41 -8.17
N GLN A 124 -33.17 -10.80 -9.05
CA GLN A 124 -32.89 -9.45 -9.55
C GLN A 124 -33.06 -8.38 -8.47
N ASP A 125 -34.04 -8.52 -7.58
CA ASP A 125 -34.29 -7.55 -6.52
C ASP A 125 -33.23 -7.62 -5.43
N ILE A 126 -32.79 -8.84 -5.10
CA ILE A 126 -31.70 -9.06 -4.14
C ILE A 126 -30.39 -8.47 -4.67
N GLN A 127 -30.06 -8.73 -5.95
CA GLN A 127 -28.87 -8.16 -6.58
C GLN A 127 -28.89 -6.62 -6.60
N LYS A 128 -30.05 -6.01 -6.91
CA LYS A 128 -30.19 -4.55 -6.86
C LYS A 128 -29.99 -3.98 -5.45
N GLN A 129 -30.47 -4.68 -4.41
CA GLN A 129 -30.26 -4.26 -3.02
C GLN A 129 -28.79 -4.40 -2.59
N ASP A 130 -28.15 -5.51 -2.93
CA ASP A 130 -26.73 -5.75 -2.63
C ASP A 130 -25.82 -4.72 -3.31
N ASP A 131 -26.09 -4.39 -4.58
CA ASP A 131 -25.35 -3.38 -5.33
C ASP A 131 -25.51 -1.98 -4.72
N LYS A 132 -26.71 -1.66 -4.22
CA LYS A 132 -26.98 -0.39 -3.52
C LYS A 132 -26.21 -0.30 -2.21
N ALA A 133 -26.21 -1.37 -1.41
CA ALA A 133 -25.46 -1.44 -0.15
C ALA A 133 -23.95 -1.37 -0.38
N ALA A 134 -23.43 -2.02 -1.43
CA ALA A 134 -22.02 -1.98 -1.80
C ALA A 134 -21.56 -0.56 -2.17
N LYS A 135 -22.37 0.18 -2.95
CA LYS A 135 -22.11 1.59 -3.30
C LYS A 135 -22.10 2.49 -2.06
N GLU A 136 -23.06 2.33 -1.15
CA GLU A 136 -23.12 3.10 0.10
C GLU A 136 -21.89 2.87 0.99
N LEU A 137 -21.43 1.62 1.08
CA LEU A 137 -20.23 1.27 1.84
C LEU A 137 -18.95 1.83 1.20
N GLN A 138 -18.88 1.91 -0.14
CA GLN A 138 -17.78 2.58 -0.84
C GLN A 138 -17.76 4.09 -0.59
N LEU A 139 -18.92 4.75 -0.62
CA LEU A 139 -19.05 6.19 -0.31
C LEU A 139 -18.62 6.48 1.13
N ARG A 140 -19.09 5.71 2.12
CA ARG A 140 -18.65 5.85 3.52
C ARG A 140 -17.14 5.65 3.68
N LYS A 141 -16.55 4.71 2.95
CA LYS A 141 -15.09 4.51 2.93
C LYS A 141 -14.35 5.71 2.34
N GLN A 142 -14.89 6.36 1.31
CA GLN A 142 -14.29 7.57 0.75
C GLN A 142 -14.39 8.76 1.72
N GLU A 143 -15.56 8.96 2.34
CA GLU A 143 -15.77 10.01 3.35
C GLU A 143 -14.87 9.83 4.57
N SER A 144 -14.70 8.60 5.06
CA SER A 144 -13.79 8.29 6.16
C SER A 144 -12.32 8.54 5.80
N LYS A 145 -11.93 8.40 4.53
CA LYS A 145 -10.57 8.72 4.06
C LYS A 145 -10.32 10.22 4.00
N LEU A 146 -11.35 11.03 3.76
CA LEU A 146 -11.28 12.49 3.77
C LEU A 146 -11.25 13.05 5.21
N LYS A 147 -11.91 12.37 6.15
CA LYS A 147 -11.90 12.69 7.59
C LYS A 147 -10.86 11.88 8.37
N LYS A 148 -9.63 11.74 7.86
CA LYS A 148 -8.57 11.19 8.73
C LYS A 148 -8.34 12.19 9.88
N PRO A 149 -8.45 11.76 11.15
CA PRO A 149 -8.10 12.64 12.25
C PRO A 149 -6.65 13.09 12.05
N ILE A 150 -6.45 14.40 12.09
CA ILE A 150 -5.11 14.99 12.01
C ILE A 150 -4.33 14.41 13.19
N ASP A 151 -3.14 13.88 12.91
CA ASP A 151 -2.29 13.32 13.95
C ASP A 151 -2.03 14.41 14.99
N PRO A 152 -2.41 14.23 16.28
CA PRO A 152 -2.28 15.26 17.30
C PRO A 152 -0.83 15.74 17.47
N LYS A 153 0.17 14.97 17.02
CA LYS A 153 1.57 15.40 16.95
C LYS A 153 1.80 16.56 15.98
N GLN A 154 1.14 16.55 14.82
CA GLN A 154 1.33 17.57 13.77
C GLN A 154 0.78 18.94 14.21
N ILE A 155 -0.21 18.93 15.08
CA ILE A 155 -0.85 20.13 15.62
C ILE A 155 -0.46 20.39 17.07
N PHE A 156 0.59 19.73 17.59
CA PHE A 156 0.96 19.78 19.01
C PHE A 156 1.09 21.23 19.52
N HIS A 157 1.73 22.12 18.74
CA HIS A 157 1.86 23.54 19.04
C HIS A 157 0.52 24.26 19.33
N ARG A 158 -0.57 23.84 18.66
CA ARG A 158 -1.91 24.43 18.77
C ARG A 158 -2.77 23.79 19.87
N LEU A 159 -2.31 22.67 20.45
CA LEU A 159 -3.08 21.97 21.47
C LEU A 159 -3.04 22.73 22.80
N GLU A 160 -4.12 22.64 23.56
CA GLU A 160 -4.17 23.13 24.94
C GLU A 160 -3.30 22.26 25.87
N ALA A 161 -2.88 22.82 27.01
CA ALA A 161 -2.06 22.12 28.01
C ALA A 161 -2.53 20.69 28.38
N PRO A 162 -3.82 20.41 28.69
CA PRO A 162 -4.27 19.05 29.01
C PRO A 162 -4.17 18.09 27.82
N GLN A 163 -4.36 18.58 26.60
CA GLN A 163 -4.25 17.79 25.38
C GLN A 163 -2.78 17.49 25.07
N LYS A 164 -1.88 18.49 25.23
CA LYS A 164 -0.42 18.30 25.15
C LYS A 164 0.05 17.21 26.11
N HIS A 165 -0.41 17.22 27.36
CA HIS A 165 -0.08 16.19 28.33
C HIS A 165 -0.52 14.79 27.88
N ARG A 166 -1.74 14.64 27.35
CA ARG A 166 -2.21 13.35 26.81
C ARG A 166 -1.35 12.83 25.67
N VAL A 167 -0.94 13.73 24.77
CA VAL A 167 -0.03 13.37 23.66
C VAL A 167 1.31 12.89 24.22
N VAL A 168 1.91 13.62 25.16
CA VAL A 168 3.16 13.22 25.82
C VAL A 168 3.02 11.83 26.46
N LEU A 169 1.93 11.55 27.18
CA LEU A 169 1.70 10.22 27.78
C LEU A 169 1.59 9.10 26.74
N SER A 170 0.88 9.37 25.63
CA SER A 170 0.79 8.40 24.54
C SER A 170 2.16 8.14 23.88
N GLU A 171 2.97 9.17 23.73
CA GLU A 171 4.33 9.04 23.17
C GLU A 171 5.28 8.35 24.12
N LEU A 172 5.19 8.58 25.43
CA LEU A 172 5.97 7.84 26.43
C LEU A 172 5.63 6.35 26.40
N LYS A 173 4.36 5.99 26.20
CA LYS A 173 3.97 4.58 26.05
C LYS A 173 4.56 3.96 24.78
N ALA A 174 4.47 4.65 23.65
CA ALA A 174 5.06 4.20 22.40
C ALA A 174 6.60 4.10 22.49
N SER A 175 7.23 5.08 23.16
CA SER A 175 8.67 5.14 23.41
C SER A 175 9.17 3.91 24.17
N LYS A 176 8.45 3.48 25.22
CA LYS A 176 8.74 2.25 25.95
C LYS A 176 8.66 1.00 25.08
N GLU A 177 7.65 0.91 24.21
CA GLU A 177 7.52 -0.23 23.29
C GLU A 177 8.69 -0.26 22.28
N PHE A 178 9.11 0.91 21.77
CA PHE A 178 10.24 1.02 20.86
C PHE A 178 11.57 0.68 21.53
N SER A 179 11.79 1.17 22.75
CA SER A 179 13.01 0.92 23.52
C SER A 179 13.14 -0.57 23.87
N GLU A 180 12.06 -1.20 24.34
CA GLU A 180 12.03 -2.64 24.60
C GLU A 180 12.34 -3.44 23.34
N HIS A 181 11.70 -3.11 22.22
CA HIS A 181 11.94 -3.83 20.96
C HIS A 181 13.41 -3.69 20.50
N LEU A 182 14.00 -2.49 20.62
CA LEU A 182 15.39 -2.24 20.27
C LEU A 182 16.35 -3.03 21.16
N LEU A 183 16.14 -3.01 22.48
CA LEU A 183 16.93 -3.75 23.45
C LEU A 183 16.87 -5.25 23.18
N ARG A 184 15.66 -5.81 23.00
CA ARG A 184 15.48 -7.24 22.70
C ARG A 184 16.22 -7.65 21.44
N ARG A 185 16.19 -6.81 20.40
CA ARG A 185 16.90 -7.07 19.15
C ARG A 185 18.41 -7.06 19.35
N TYR A 186 18.93 -6.12 20.13
CA TYR A 186 20.35 -6.04 20.45
C TYR A 186 20.82 -7.25 21.27
N LEU A 187 20.10 -7.59 22.35
CA LEU A 187 20.40 -8.76 23.17
C LEU A 187 20.33 -10.05 22.35
N LYS A 188 19.32 -10.19 21.47
CA LYS A 188 19.24 -11.35 20.57
C LYS A 188 20.47 -11.47 19.69
N LEU A 189 20.96 -10.35 19.14
CA LEU A 189 22.14 -10.33 18.31
C LEU A 189 23.37 -10.79 19.11
N LYS A 190 23.55 -10.27 20.32
CA LYS A 190 24.65 -10.64 21.23
C LYS A 190 24.59 -12.09 21.69
N GLN A 191 23.39 -12.65 21.85
CA GLN A 191 23.18 -14.06 22.13
C GLN A 191 23.55 -14.94 20.93
N GLN A 192 23.16 -14.53 19.71
CA GLN A 192 23.52 -15.23 18.48
C GLN A 192 25.03 -15.23 18.22
N SER A 193 25.74 -14.17 18.64
CA SER A 193 27.20 -14.10 18.57
C SER A 193 27.91 -14.75 19.76
N LEU A 194 27.19 -15.46 20.63
CA LEU A 194 27.70 -16.13 21.83
C LEU A 194 28.40 -15.19 22.83
N GLN A 195 28.17 -13.88 22.74
CA GLN A 195 28.72 -12.88 23.67
C GLN A 195 27.88 -12.79 24.95
N LEU A 196 26.59 -13.13 24.88
CA LEU A 196 25.70 -13.20 26.03
C LEU A 196 25.03 -14.57 26.10
N PRO A 197 25.00 -15.23 27.27
CA PRO A 197 24.26 -16.48 27.45
C PRO A 197 22.76 -16.24 27.31
N ASN A 198 22.02 -17.24 26.83
CA ASN A 198 20.55 -17.18 26.77
C ASN A 198 19.98 -17.05 28.20
N PRO A 199 19.09 -16.08 28.49
CA PRO A 199 18.55 -15.85 29.83
C PRO A 199 17.95 -17.12 30.42
N ALA A 200 17.23 -17.91 29.61
CA ALA A 200 16.59 -19.14 30.06
C ALA A 200 17.56 -20.27 30.42
N MET A 201 18.86 -20.11 30.17
CA MET A 201 19.91 -21.04 30.60
C MET A 201 20.59 -20.57 31.89
N LEU A 202 20.20 -19.42 32.43
CA LEU A 202 20.80 -18.88 33.64
C LEU A 202 20.13 -19.51 34.88
N PRO A 203 20.90 -19.81 35.94
CA PRO A 203 20.36 -20.44 37.16
C PRO A 203 19.24 -19.63 37.83
N ASN A 204 19.25 -18.31 37.64
CA ASN A 204 18.34 -17.38 38.32
C ASN A 204 17.01 -17.17 37.58
N THR A 205 16.86 -17.70 36.36
CA THR A 205 15.57 -17.63 35.67
C THR A 205 14.67 -18.78 36.07
N PRO A 206 13.41 -18.52 36.46
CA PRO A 206 12.46 -19.59 36.77
C PRO A 206 12.28 -20.49 35.54
N ASP A 207 12.26 -21.79 35.78
CA ASP A 207 12.00 -22.77 34.72
C ASP A 207 10.64 -22.46 34.10
N ILE A 208 10.60 -22.37 32.76
CA ILE A 208 9.38 -22.06 31.98
C ILE A 208 8.21 -23.03 32.31
N LYS A 209 8.52 -24.16 32.97
CA LYS A 209 7.59 -25.19 33.43
C LYS A 209 6.75 -24.80 34.65
N GLU A 210 7.11 -23.77 35.42
CA GLU A 210 6.41 -23.41 36.67
C GLU A 210 5.27 -22.37 36.50
N ILE A 211 4.98 -21.92 35.27
CA ILE A 211 3.90 -20.95 35.01
C ILE A 211 2.57 -21.71 34.77
N PRO A 212 1.55 -21.58 35.65
CA PRO A 212 0.34 -22.41 35.62
C PRO A 212 -0.60 -22.18 34.41
N GLU A 213 -0.37 -21.16 33.58
CA GLU A 213 -1.11 -20.95 32.32
C GLU A 213 -0.20 -21.10 31.09
N TYR A 214 -0.05 -22.32 30.61
CA TYR A 214 0.74 -22.63 29.41
C TYR A 214 0.03 -22.14 28.12
N LYS A 215 0.15 -20.85 27.78
CA LYS A 215 -0.25 -20.33 26.45
C LYS A 215 0.81 -20.71 25.40
N SER A 216 0.41 -21.16 24.22
CA SER A 216 1.33 -21.57 23.11
C SER A 216 2.39 -20.52 22.71
N LYS A 217 2.21 -19.26 23.12
CA LYS A 217 3.18 -18.17 22.95
C LYS A 217 4.46 -18.35 23.79
N TYR A 218 4.48 -19.20 24.83
CA TYR A 218 5.63 -19.44 25.73
C TYR A 218 6.64 -20.47 25.20
N ALA A 219 6.33 -21.18 24.10
CA ALA A 219 7.13 -22.30 23.59
C ALA A 219 8.19 -21.94 22.53
N LEU A 220 8.64 -20.68 22.44
CA LEU A 220 9.68 -20.28 21.48
C LEU A 220 11.08 -20.42 22.10
N PRO A 221 11.95 -21.30 21.59
CA PRO A 221 13.32 -21.42 22.07
C PRO A 221 14.16 -20.21 21.61
N GLY A 222 14.85 -19.56 22.56
CA GLY A 222 15.78 -18.43 22.32
C GLY A 222 15.31 -17.08 22.87
N SER A 223 15.15 -16.98 24.20
CA SER A 223 14.31 -15.97 24.85
C SER A 223 14.90 -14.56 24.93
N THR A 224 14.28 -13.62 24.22
CA THR A 224 14.39 -12.17 24.45
C THR A 224 13.10 -11.56 24.98
N ARG A 225 12.35 -12.32 25.79
CA ARG A 225 11.16 -11.79 26.47
C ARG A 225 11.58 -10.88 27.62
N HIS A 226 10.82 -9.80 27.85
CA HIS A 226 11.12 -8.82 28.90
C HIS A 226 11.22 -9.45 30.29
N ASP A 227 10.28 -10.31 30.65
CA ASP A 227 10.26 -10.94 31.98
C ASP A 227 11.49 -11.84 32.20
N LEU A 228 11.93 -12.55 31.16
CA LEU A 228 13.12 -13.41 31.21
C LEU A 228 14.41 -12.59 31.17
N ILE A 229 14.43 -11.46 30.47
CA ILE A 229 15.53 -10.50 30.50
C ILE A 229 15.68 -9.93 31.92
N LYS A 230 14.56 -9.55 32.56
CA LYS A 230 14.56 -9.01 33.93
C LYS A 230 14.98 -10.04 34.98
N ALA A 231 14.58 -11.29 34.81
CA ALA A 231 14.95 -12.36 35.75
C ALA A 231 16.39 -12.86 35.53
N GLY A 232 16.86 -12.89 34.28
CA GLY A 232 18.17 -13.45 33.93
C GLY A 232 19.31 -12.45 33.97
N TYR A 233 19.05 -11.18 33.69
CA TYR A 233 20.08 -10.14 33.66
C TYR A 233 19.81 -9.05 34.69
N ASP A 234 20.87 -8.45 35.18
CA ASP A 234 20.80 -7.28 36.04
C ASP A 234 20.22 -6.09 35.26
N THR A 235 19.04 -5.64 35.68
CA THR A 235 18.33 -4.52 35.06
C THR A 235 19.04 -3.19 35.28
N GLU A 236 19.70 -3.01 36.43
CA GLU A 236 20.44 -1.78 36.72
C GLU A 236 21.64 -1.65 35.78
N TYR A 237 22.35 -2.75 35.54
CA TYR A 237 23.43 -2.80 34.56
C TYR A 237 22.93 -2.51 33.14
N ILE A 238 21.80 -3.09 32.75
CA ILE A 238 21.20 -2.82 31.43
C ILE A 238 20.88 -1.33 31.29
N ASP A 239 20.24 -0.75 32.30
CA ASP A 239 19.76 0.62 32.23
C ASP A 239 20.89 1.66 32.31
N ALA A 240 21.89 1.44 33.16
CA ALA A 240 23.00 2.36 33.37
C ALA A 240 24.11 2.22 32.31
N ILE A 241 24.40 1.00 31.84
CA ILE A 241 25.56 0.73 31.00
C ILE A 241 25.14 0.35 29.57
N VAL A 242 24.23 -0.62 29.41
CA VAL A 242 23.90 -1.13 28.07
C VAL A 242 23.12 -0.10 27.25
N LYS A 243 22.08 0.52 27.81
CA LYS A 243 21.24 1.49 27.08
C LYS A 243 22.07 2.70 26.61
N PRO A 244 22.86 3.40 27.46
CA PRO A 244 23.61 4.56 27.00
C PRO A 244 24.76 4.20 26.06
N SER A 245 25.44 3.06 26.27
CA SER A 245 26.44 2.59 25.31
C SER A 245 25.82 2.31 23.94
N LEU A 246 24.64 1.69 23.90
CA LEU A 246 23.95 1.39 22.63
C LEU A 246 23.49 2.68 21.94
N GLU A 247 22.98 3.66 22.69
CA GLU A 247 22.64 4.98 22.18
C GLU A 247 23.86 5.68 21.56
N TYR A 248 25.01 5.62 22.22
CA TYR A 248 26.27 6.14 21.67
C TYR A 248 26.69 5.41 20.39
N ASP A 249 26.68 4.07 20.39
CA ASP A 249 27.09 3.27 19.22
C ASP A 249 26.17 3.52 18.02
N ILE A 250 24.85 3.61 18.24
CA ILE A 250 23.92 3.99 17.18
C ILE A 250 24.29 5.36 16.63
N ASN A 251 24.49 6.36 17.49
CA ASN A 251 24.81 7.71 17.05
C ASN A 251 26.14 7.81 16.30
N LYS A 252 27.18 7.16 16.83
CA LYS A 252 28.50 7.11 16.21
C LYS A 252 28.47 6.45 14.83
N TYR A 253 27.98 5.22 14.74
CA TYR A 253 28.10 4.45 13.50
C TYR A 253 27.00 4.74 12.46
N HIS A 254 25.81 5.17 12.88
CA HIS A 254 24.70 5.45 11.96
C HIS A 254 24.54 6.91 11.56
N TYR A 255 25.01 7.86 12.36
CA TYR A 255 24.87 9.28 12.06
C TYR A 255 26.23 9.95 11.92
N LEU A 256 27.06 9.94 12.96
CA LEU A 256 28.36 10.64 12.97
C LEU A 256 29.30 10.12 11.87
N ASN A 257 29.49 8.81 11.70
CA ASN A 257 30.37 8.27 10.66
C ASN A 257 29.87 8.62 9.24
N ASN A 258 28.56 8.73 9.05
CA ASN A 258 28.02 9.17 7.77
C ASN A 258 28.31 10.65 7.54
N LEU A 259 28.22 11.49 8.58
CA LEU A 259 28.62 12.89 8.50
C LEU A 259 30.11 13.03 8.24
N GLN A 260 30.95 12.28 8.97
CA GLN A 260 32.39 12.26 8.78
C GLN A 260 32.77 11.88 7.35
N HIS A 261 32.09 10.87 6.78
CA HIS A 261 32.27 10.53 5.37
C HIS A 261 31.84 11.69 4.44
N ILE A 262 30.75 12.39 4.74
CA ILE A 262 30.31 13.53 3.94
C ILE A 262 31.34 14.65 4.00
N VAL A 263 31.77 15.05 5.20
CA VAL A 263 32.74 16.13 5.42
C VAL A 263 34.10 15.79 4.79
N ASN A 264 34.65 14.60 5.06
CA ASN A 264 36.02 14.25 4.65
C ASN A 264 36.15 13.81 3.19
N ASN A 265 35.19 13.03 2.66
CA ASN A 265 35.34 12.40 1.33
C ASN A 265 34.55 13.10 0.24
N LYS A 266 33.44 13.74 0.58
CA LYS A 266 32.50 14.32 -0.40
C LYS A 266 32.53 15.85 -0.39
N GLY A 267 32.84 16.44 0.75
CA GLY A 267 32.46 17.81 1.08
C GLY A 267 30.93 17.98 1.10
N PRO A 268 30.42 19.09 1.63
CA PRO A 268 29.12 19.55 1.19
C PRO A 268 29.20 19.82 -0.33
N TYR A 269 28.14 19.52 -1.08
CA TYR A 269 28.18 19.68 -2.54
C TYR A 269 27.69 21.06 -2.94
N PRO A 270 28.49 21.90 -3.63
CA PRO A 270 27.96 23.07 -4.30
C PRO A 270 27.03 22.57 -5.42
N VAL A 271 25.73 22.78 -5.24
CA VAL A 271 24.72 22.37 -6.22
C VAL A 271 24.88 23.28 -7.42
N LYS A 272 25.36 22.76 -8.56
CA LYS A 272 25.37 23.50 -9.83
C LYS A 272 24.03 23.34 -10.52
N ILE A 273 23.32 24.43 -10.69
CA ILE A 273 22.04 24.43 -11.40
C ILE A 273 22.31 24.54 -12.90
N ALA A 274 22.04 23.46 -13.63
CA ALA A 274 22.24 23.40 -15.08
C ALA A 274 20.94 23.73 -15.83
N THR A 275 21.06 24.39 -16.98
CA THR A 275 19.99 24.49 -17.97
C THR A 275 20.12 23.32 -18.94
N THR A 276 19.08 22.49 -19.04
CA THR A 276 19.01 21.38 -20.01
C THR A 276 17.82 21.58 -20.93
N SER A 277 17.86 20.97 -22.11
CA SER A 277 16.80 21.12 -23.11
C SER A 277 16.08 19.81 -23.41
N ALA A 278 14.79 19.88 -23.73
CA ALA A 278 13.96 18.73 -24.08
C ALA A 278 13.08 19.03 -25.31
N GLY A 279 12.81 18.00 -26.12
CA GLY A 279 11.94 18.08 -27.29
C GLY A 279 12.66 18.45 -28.60
N PRO A 280 11.93 18.43 -29.73
CA PRO A 280 12.46 18.78 -31.05
C PRO A 280 12.88 20.25 -31.14
N ILE A 281 12.20 21.13 -30.39
CA ILE A 281 12.68 22.47 -30.06
C ILE A 281 13.29 22.38 -28.67
N PRO A 282 14.58 22.72 -28.47
CA PRO A 282 15.21 22.56 -27.17
C PRO A 282 14.59 23.49 -26.11
N MET A 283 13.67 22.98 -25.29
CA MET A 283 13.00 23.76 -24.23
C MET A 283 13.90 23.86 -22.98
N PRO A 284 14.50 25.03 -22.66
CA PRO A 284 15.41 25.13 -21.53
C PRO A 284 14.67 25.04 -20.20
N TYR A 285 15.17 24.23 -19.27
CA TYR A 285 14.65 24.13 -17.91
C TYR A 285 15.78 23.98 -16.89
N ILE A 286 15.48 24.40 -15.65
CA ILE A 286 16.39 24.38 -14.51
C ILE A 286 16.43 22.97 -13.90
N LYS A 287 17.60 22.34 -13.90
CA LYS A 287 17.84 21.07 -13.20
C LYS A 287 18.33 21.34 -11.77
N VAL A 288 17.49 21.01 -10.80
CA VAL A 288 17.76 21.11 -9.35
C VAL A 288 17.75 19.72 -8.69
N PRO A 289 18.40 19.55 -7.53
CA PRO A 289 18.42 18.27 -6.79
C PRO A 289 17.07 17.92 -6.15
N PHE A 290 16.12 18.86 -6.08
CA PHE A 290 14.77 18.64 -5.57
C PHE A 290 13.75 18.56 -6.70
N ALA A 291 12.65 17.82 -6.48
CA ALA A 291 11.62 17.63 -7.49
C ALA A 291 10.81 18.92 -7.72
N ARG A 292 10.59 19.28 -8.99
CA ARG A 292 9.74 20.41 -9.41
C ARG A 292 8.55 19.93 -10.26
N PRO A 293 7.57 19.22 -9.65
CA PRO A 293 6.55 18.51 -10.41
C PRO A 293 5.67 19.43 -11.25
N GLN A 294 5.37 20.65 -10.77
CA GLN A 294 4.50 21.59 -11.48
C GLN A 294 5.15 22.15 -12.74
N GLN A 295 6.37 22.70 -12.63
CA GLN A 295 7.13 23.22 -13.77
C GLN A 295 7.41 22.10 -14.79
N MET A 296 7.82 20.92 -14.33
CA MET A 296 8.07 19.76 -15.19
C MET A 296 6.79 19.30 -15.91
N LYS A 297 5.64 19.32 -15.23
CA LYS A 297 4.34 19.01 -15.84
C LYS A 297 3.98 20.00 -16.94
N GLN A 298 4.22 21.30 -16.74
CA GLN A 298 3.97 22.32 -17.76
C GLN A 298 4.85 22.10 -18.99
N ILE A 299 6.16 21.89 -18.78
CA ILE A 299 7.10 21.59 -19.88
C ILE A 299 6.67 20.31 -20.61
N ALA A 300 6.29 19.25 -19.90
CA ALA A 300 5.84 18.00 -20.51
C ALA A 300 4.54 18.18 -21.33
N LEU A 301 3.58 18.96 -20.83
CA LEU A 301 2.36 19.28 -21.56
C LEU A 301 2.65 20.09 -22.84
N ASP A 302 3.52 21.08 -22.74
CA ASP A 302 3.89 21.92 -23.89
C ASP A 302 4.71 21.11 -24.90
N THR A 303 5.61 20.23 -24.46
CA THR A 303 6.34 19.28 -25.33
C THR A 303 5.36 18.35 -26.05
N LYS A 304 4.37 17.82 -25.34
CA LYS A 304 3.34 16.94 -25.94
C LYS A 304 2.51 17.68 -26.99
N LYS A 305 2.06 18.90 -26.69
CA LYS A 305 1.31 19.75 -27.63
C LYS A 305 2.15 20.10 -28.85
N LEU A 306 3.41 20.50 -28.65
CA LEU A 306 4.35 20.80 -29.73
C LEU A 306 4.53 19.58 -30.65
N TRP A 307 4.75 18.39 -30.09
CA TRP A 307 4.83 17.15 -30.86
C TRP A 307 3.58 16.92 -31.70
N THR A 308 2.39 17.08 -31.11
CA THR A 308 1.14 16.95 -31.86
C THR A 308 1.06 17.95 -33.02
N VAL A 309 1.41 19.22 -32.80
CA VAL A 309 1.39 20.25 -33.85
C VAL A 309 2.42 19.96 -34.95
N ILE A 310 3.63 19.52 -34.60
CA ILE A 310 4.67 19.14 -35.58
C ILE A 310 4.21 17.95 -36.41
N ARG A 311 3.61 16.93 -35.78
CA ARG A 311 3.06 15.76 -36.49
C ARG A 311 1.95 16.18 -37.46
N ILE A 312 1.03 17.04 -37.03
CA ILE A 312 -0.03 17.61 -37.89
C ILE A 312 0.58 18.38 -39.05
N ARG A 313 1.58 19.25 -38.80
CA ARG A 313 2.25 20.03 -39.85
C ARG A 313 2.93 19.11 -40.86
N ASN A 314 3.66 18.09 -40.39
CA ASN A 314 4.36 17.15 -41.25
C ASN A 314 3.37 16.42 -42.16
N VAL A 315 2.27 15.89 -41.59
CA VAL A 315 1.21 15.23 -42.37
C VAL A 315 0.51 16.20 -43.33
N TRP A 316 0.21 17.42 -42.89
CA TRP A 316 -0.46 18.43 -43.71
C TRP A 316 0.36 18.80 -44.95
N VAL A 317 1.68 19.02 -44.79
CA VAL A 317 2.57 19.44 -45.89
C VAL A 317 3.04 18.27 -46.75
N SER A 318 2.98 17.03 -46.23
CA SER A 318 3.48 15.86 -46.95
C SER A 318 2.66 15.45 -48.17
N GLU A 319 3.36 14.85 -49.14
CA GLU A 319 2.72 14.07 -50.19
C GLU A 319 2.39 12.64 -49.68
N PRO A 320 1.32 11.99 -50.20
CA PRO A 320 0.93 10.65 -49.77
C PRO A 320 2.09 9.66 -49.86
N GLY A 321 2.41 8.97 -48.76
CA GLY A 321 3.45 7.93 -48.72
C GLY A 321 4.89 8.42 -48.45
N THR A 322 5.13 9.72 -48.27
CA THR A 322 6.49 10.25 -48.05
C THR A 322 6.96 10.24 -46.58
N ILE A 323 6.03 10.12 -45.63
CA ILE A 323 6.37 10.12 -44.19
C ILE A 323 6.70 8.70 -43.72
N LYS A 324 7.94 8.50 -43.26
CA LYS A 324 8.43 7.19 -42.74
C LYS A 324 8.02 6.92 -41.29
N ASP A 325 7.84 7.97 -40.50
CA ASP A 325 7.65 7.85 -39.04
C ASP A 325 6.17 7.70 -38.62
N GLU A 326 5.23 7.84 -39.57
CA GLU A 326 3.78 7.81 -39.32
C GLU A 326 3.13 6.65 -40.07
N LYS A 327 2.20 5.95 -39.43
CA LYS A 327 1.45 4.85 -40.06
C LYS A 327 0.37 5.42 -41.00
N MET A 328 0.61 5.27 -42.29
CA MET A 328 -0.41 5.52 -43.33
C MET A 328 -1.31 4.30 -43.49
N PHE A 329 -2.62 4.52 -43.58
CA PHE A 329 -3.60 3.48 -43.90
C PHE A 329 -3.76 3.33 -45.42
N SER A 330 -4.41 2.24 -45.86
CA SER A 330 -4.73 1.96 -47.27
C SER A 330 -5.38 3.13 -47.99
N ASP A 331 -6.19 3.91 -47.28
CA ASP A 331 -7.01 4.99 -47.82
C ASP A 331 -6.24 6.33 -47.89
N GLY A 332 -4.93 6.34 -47.58
CA GLY A 332 -4.09 7.54 -47.59
C GLY A 332 -4.23 8.46 -46.36
N ARG A 333 -5.02 8.04 -45.36
CA ARG A 333 -5.17 8.73 -44.06
C ARG A 333 -4.06 8.40 -43.07
N TYR A 334 -3.82 9.31 -42.14
CA TYR A 334 -2.90 9.15 -41.01
C TYR A 334 -3.65 9.22 -39.68
N SER A 335 -3.28 8.38 -38.70
CA SER A 335 -3.83 8.46 -37.34
C SER A 335 -2.97 9.36 -36.47
N ILE A 336 -3.51 10.53 -36.10
CA ILE A 336 -2.85 11.47 -35.19
C ILE A 336 -3.77 11.71 -34.00
N PRO A 337 -3.55 11.01 -32.88
CA PRO A 337 -4.30 11.22 -31.66
C PRO A 337 -4.12 12.65 -31.13
N GLY A 338 -5.23 13.37 -30.95
CA GLY A 338 -5.27 14.77 -30.54
C GLY A 338 -5.40 15.77 -31.70
N SER A 339 -5.46 15.31 -32.95
CA SER A 339 -5.69 16.16 -34.13
C SER A 339 -7.12 16.71 -34.21
N ARG A 340 -8.08 16.09 -33.49
CA ARG A 340 -9.53 16.30 -33.67
C ARG A 340 -10.02 16.01 -35.10
N GLY A 341 -9.32 15.12 -35.81
CA GLY A 341 -9.72 14.59 -37.10
C GLY A 341 -10.95 13.68 -37.03
N PHE A 342 -11.27 13.02 -38.15
CA PHE A 342 -12.50 12.24 -38.29
C PHE A 342 -12.43 10.91 -37.50
N GLY A 343 -13.54 10.57 -36.83
CA GLY A 343 -13.73 9.29 -36.16
C GLY A 343 -13.04 9.12 -34.80
N PRO A 344 -13.22 7.95 -34.14
CA PRO A 344 -12.72 7.69 -32.79
C PRO A 344 -11.18 7.63 -32.71
N GLU A 345 -10.54 7.21 -33.79
CA GLU A 345 -9.07 7.12 -33.95
C GLU A 345 -8.44 8.44 -34.45
N GLN A 346 -9.26 9.48 -34.68
CA GLN A 346 -8.87 10.83 -35.14
C GLN A 346 -7.94 10.82 -36.36
N PHE A 347 -8.52 10.52 -37.51
CA PHE A 347 -7.82 10.46 -38.77
C PHE A 347 -7.71 11.82 -39.46
N MET A 348 -6.57 12.06 -40.09
CA MET A 348 -6.29 13.26 -40.86
C MET A 348 -5.73 12.89 -42.24
N TYR A 349 -6.10 13.66 -43.26
CA TYR A 349 -5.54 13.56 -44.60
C TYR A 349 -4.50 14.66 -44.85
N PRO A 350 -3.54 14.45 -45.78
CA PRO A 350 -2.62 15.49 -46.21
C PRO A 350 -3.35 16.62 -46.96
N ARG A 351 -2.73 17.80 -47.04
CA ARG A 351 -3.31 18.96 -47.75
C ARG A 351 -3.67 18.65 -49.21
N SER A 352 -2.83 17.84 -49.88
CA SER A 352 -3.04 17.41 -51.26
C SER A 352 -4.37 16.69 -51.49
N TYR A 353 -4.87 15.94 -50.51
CA TYR A 353 -6.19 15.30 -50.58
C TYR A 353 -7.32 16.34 -50.56
N TYR A 354 -7.26 17.28 -49.62
CA TYR A 354 -8.26 18.34 -49.50
C TYR A 354 -8.23 19.31 -50.69
N GLN A 355 -7.04 19.52 -51.26
CA GLN A 355 -6.89 20.33 -52.46
C GLN A 355 -7.59 19.68 -53.66
N LYS A 356 -7.42 18.37 -53.87
CA LYS A 356 -8.15 17.64 -54.93
C LYS A 356 -9.66 17.71 -54.74
N LEU A 357 -10.13 17.61 -53.49
CA LEU A 357 -11.54 17.73 -53.17
C LEU A 357 -12.07 19.14 -53.47
N ALA A 358 -11.34 20.18 -53.06
CA ALA A 358 -11.64 21.57 -53.36
C ALA A 358 -11.68 21.84 -54.87
N GLU A 359 -10.72 21.32 -55.64
CA GLU A 359 -10.68 21.44 -57.09
C GLU A 359 -11.88 20.74 -57.77
N SER A 360 -12.33 19.59 -57.24
CA SER A 360 -13.50 18.89 -57.77
C SER A 360 -14.83 19.58 -57.46
N GLU A 361 -14.98 20.16 -56.27
CA GLU A 361 -16.18 20.94 -55.91
C GLU A 361 -16.22 22.24 -56.70
N ALA A 362 -15.08 22.93 -56.85
CA ALA A 362 -14.94 24.10 -57.70
C ALA A 362 -15.30 23.80 -59.16
N LEU A 363 -14.95 22.61 -59.67
CA LEU A 363 -15.34 22.17 -61.02
C LEU A 363 -16.85 21.95 -61.13
N TRP A 364 -17.46 21.33 -60.13
CA TRP A 364 -18.90 21.11 -60.10
C TRP A 364 -19.69 22.43 -60.06
N GLU A 365 -19.31 23.37 -59.17
CA GLU A 365 -19.93 24.70 -59.12
C GLU A 365 -19.74 25.48 -60.42
N TYR A 366 -18.55 25.39 -61.03
CA TYR A 366 -18.27 26.01 -62.31
C TYR A 366 -19.17 25.46 -63.43
N VAL A 367 -19.39 24.14 -63.48
CA VAL A 367 -20.27 23.51 -64.47
C VAL A 367 -21.72 23.97 -64.27
N LEU A 368 -22.21 24.01 -63.03
CA LEU A 368 -23.55 24.50 -62.71
C LEU A 368 -23.75 25.98 -63.04
N ASP A 369 -22.77 26.83 -62.72
CA ASP A 369 -22.83 28.25 -63.06
C ASP A 369 -22.85 28.46 -64.58
N ARG A 370 -22.13 27.62 -65.34
CA ARG A 370 -22.17 27.65 -66.81
C ARG A 370 -23.53 27.24 -67.39
N GLU A 371 -24.18 26.25 -66.80
CA GLU A 371 -25.54 25.84 -67.19
C GLU A 371 -26.59 26.93 -66.91
N THR A 372 -26.37 27.77 -65.90
CA THR A 372 -27.26 28.88 -65.53
C THR A 372 -26.88 30.23 -66.18
N GLY A 373 -25.85 30.27 -67.04
CA GLY A 373 -25.45 31.44 -67.81
C GLY A 373 -24.40 32.35 -67.15
N GLY A 374 -23.71 31.87 -66.11
CA GLY A 374 -22.66 32.59 -65.41
C GLY A 374 -21.36 32.76 -66.20
N SER A 375 -20.63 33.84 -65.91
CA SER A 375 -19.44 34.28 -66.66
C SER A 375 -18.12 34.13 -65.90
N ARG A 376 -18.16 33.64 -64.65
CA ARG A 376 -16.97 33.49 -63.81
C ARG A 376 -15.97 32.49 -64.41
N SER A 377 -14.68 32.68 -64.13
CA SER A 377 -13.61 31.78 -64.59
C SER A 377 -13.43 30.63 -63.62
N PHE A 378 -13.03 29.46 -64.11
CA PHE A 378 -12.78 28.29 -63.25
C PHE A 378 -11.73 28.59 -62.15
N SER A 379 -10.73 29.41 -62.46
CA SER A 379 -9.69 29.82 -61.51
C SER A 379 -10.22 30.57 -60.29
N SER A 380 -11.32 31.34 -60.41
CA SER A 380 -11.90 32.04 -59.25
C SER A 380 -12.53 31.05 -58.27
N TYR A 381 -13.28 30.06 -58.78
CA TYR A 381 -13.87 29.01 -57.94
C TYR A 381 -12.80 28.18 -57.22
N VAL A 382 -11.72 27.80 -57.92
CA VAL A 382 -10.62 27.07 -57.30
C VAL A 382 -9.95 27.91 -56.21
N SER A 383 -9.75 29.21 -56.44
CA SER A 383 -9.21 30.12 -55.42
C SER A 383 -10.12 30.21 -54.18
N ASP A 384 -11.42 30.37 -54.37
CA ASP A 384 -12.39 30.47 -53.28
C ASP A 384 -12.39 29.20 -52.41
N TRP A 385 -12.39 28.02 -53.04
CA TRP A 385 -12.37 26.74 -52.33
C TRP A 385 -11.02 26.43 -51.68
N THR A 386 -9.90 26.90 -52.24
CA THR A 386 -8.54 26.63 -51.71
C THR A 386 -8.08 27.65 -50.68
N GLU A 387 -8.69 28.83 -50.57
CA GLU A 387 -8.35 29.87 -49.59
C GLU A 387 -8.31 29.33 -48.15
N HIS A 388 -9.29 28.50 -47.78
CA HIS A 388 -9.35 27.91 -46.45
C HIS A 388 -8.17 26.96 -46.15
N LEU A 389 -7.59 26.33 -47.17
CA LEU A 389 -6.39 25.49 -47.01
C LEU A 389 -5.15 26.33 -46.70
N ASP A 390 -5.04 27.51 -47.32
CA ASP A 390 -3.97 28.47 -47.05
C ASP A 390 -4.08 29.11 -45.67
N ILE A 391 -5.29 29.49 -45.27
CA ILE A 391 -5.56 29.98 -43.90
C ILE A 391 -5.13 28.93 -42.87
N ASN A 392 -5.53 27.66 -43.07
CA ASN A 392 -5.16 26.57 -42.15
C ASN A 392 -3.65 26.33 -42.09
N THR A 393 -2.95 26.47 -43.21
CA THR A 393 -1.49 26.35 -43.27
C THR A 393 -0.82 27.45 -42.43
N LYS A 394 -1.24 28.70 -42.61
CA LYS A 394 -0.74 29.85 -41.81
C LYS A 394 -1.03 29.68 -40.32
N VAL A 395 -2.21 29.17 -39.96
CA VAL A 395 -2.58 28.91 -38.56
C VAL A 395 -1.70 27.82 -37.93
N LEU A 396 -1.36 26.77 -38.67
CA LEU A 396 -0.47 25.72 -38.19
C LEU A 396 0.96 26.24 -37.97
N GLU A 397 1.47 27.05 -38.90
CA GLU A 397 2.79 27.69 -38.78
C GLU A 397 2.84 28.64 -37.59
N ALA A 398 1.84 29.53 -37.45
CA ALA A 398 1.74 30.44 -36.32
C ALA A 398 1.72 29.71 -34.97
N LYS A 399 1.09 28.52 -34.89
CA LYS A 399 1.10 27.68 -33.68
C LYS A 399 2.49 27.14 -33.37
N VAL A 400 3.26 26.71 -34.37
CA VAL A 400 4.65 26.25 -34.19
C VAL A 400 5.53 27.41 -33.74
N ASP A 401 5.41 28.57 -34.40
CA ASP A 401 6.22 29.76 -34.11
C ASP A 401 5.93 30.35 -32.72
N ALA A 402 4.69 30.24 -32.25
CA ALA A 402 4.32 30.63 -30.89
C ALA A 402 5.08 29.81 -29.83
N TYR A 403 5.21 28.49 -30.03
CA TYR A 403 6.03 27.66 -29.13
C TYR A 403 7.52 27.99 -29.25
N PHE A 404 8.03 28.23 -30.46
CA PHE A 404 9.44 28.60 -30.65
C PHE A 404 9.78 29.93 -29.94
N SER A 405 8.94 30.95 -30.13
CA SER A 405 9.09 32.28 -29.54
C SER A 405 9.01 32.26 -28.00
N LYS A 406 8.10 31.43 -27.45
CA LYS A 406 7.97 31.26 -25.99
C LYS A 406 9.25 30.75 -25.34
N TYR A 407 9.97 29.82 -25.98
CA TYR A 407 11.16 29.18 -25.40
C TYR A 407 12.49 29.79 -25.87
N SER A 408 12.53 30.50 -26.99
CA SER A 408 13.73 31.18 -27.48
C SER A 408 14.17 32.31 -26.54
N GLN A 409 13.21 33.08 -26.02
CA GLN A 409 13.44 34.16 -25.06
C GLN A 409 14.10 33.66 -23.77
N LEU A 410 13.81 32.41 -23.37
CA LEU A 410 14.33 31.79 -22.14
C LEU A 410 15.80 31.36 -22.24
N ARG A 411 16.43 31.40 -23.42
CA ARG A 411 17.86 31.08 -23.60
C ARG A 411 18.79 32.28 -23.46
N THR A 412 18.24 33.49 -23.48
CA THR A 412 19.05 34.72 -23.43
C THR A 412 19.65 34.93 -22.03
N ARG A 413 20.79 35.63 -21.96
CA ARG A 413 21.50 35.94 -20.71
C ARG A 413 20.65 36.77 -19.72
N ASN A 414 19.70 37.56 -20.24
CA ASN A 414 18.79 38.39 -19.43
C ASN A 414 17.42 37.71 -19.18
N SER A 415 17.29 36.43 -19.52
CA SER A 415 16.02 35.70 -19.39
C SER A 415 15.56 35.56 -17.93
N SER A 416 14.24 35.43 -17.75
CA SER A 416 13.65 35.11 -16.44
C SER A 416 14.19 33.80 -15.85
N LEU A 417 14.42 32.79 -16.70
CA LEU A 417 14.99 31.50 -16.31
C LEU A 417 16.40 31.64 -15.73
N GLN A 418 17.23 32.48 -16.35
CA GLN A 418 18.60 32.73 -15.92
C GLN A 418 18.62 33.48 -14.57
N LYS A 419 17.75 34.48 -14.39
CA LYS A 419 17.58 35.16 -13.10
C LYS A 419 17.12 34.20 -11.99
N GLU A 420 16.16 33.33 -12.28
CA GLU A 420 15.70 32.29 -11.34
C GLU A 420 16.85 31.33 -10.99
N ARG A 421 17.64 30.89 -11.98
CA ARG A 421 18.81 30.03 -11.79
C ARG A 421 19.82 30.67 -10.84
N ASP A 422 20.17 31.94 -11.07
CA ASP A 422 21.18 32.63 -10.29
C ASP A 422 20.69 32.91 -8.85
N ALA A 423 19.40 33.24 -8.67
CA ALA A 423 18.79 33.38 -7.35
C ALA A 423 18.79 32.05 -6.56
N LEU A 424 18.45 30.94 -7.22
CA LEU A 424 18.51 29.63 -6.59
C LEU A 424 19.94 29.20 -6.26
N GLN A 425 20.91 29.54 -7.13
CA GLN A 425 22.31 29.26 -6.88
C GLN A 425 22.80 30.00 -5.64
N LEU A 426 22.41 31.28 -5.48
CA LEU A 426 22.73 32.07 -4.29
C LEU A 426 22.14 31.42 -3.02
N GLN A 427 20.86 31.04 -3.04
CA GLN A 427 20.22 30.34 -1.91
C GLN A 427 20.92 29.02 -1.55
N MET A 428 21.35 28.25 -2.56
CA MET A 428 22.09 27.00 -2.34
C MET A 428 23.49 27.26 -1.77
N ASN A 429 24.16 28.33 -2.18
CA ASN A 429 25.46 28.73 -1.65
C ASN A 429 25.34 29.20 -0.18
N GLU A 430 24.36 30.05 0.12
CA GLU A 430 24.10 30.51 1.50
C GLU A 430 23.80 29.33 2.44
N HIS A 431 22.96 28.39 1.99
CA HIS A 431 22.68 27.17 2.75
C HIS A 431 23.92 26.28 2.90
N TYR A 432 24.78 26.23 1.88
CA TYR A 432 26.05 25.53 1.96
C TYR A 432 26.97 26.15 3.03
N ASP A 433 27.12 27.48 3.04
CA ASP A 433 27.96 28.19 4.00
C ASP A 433 27.45 28.01 5.43
N GLN A 434 26.12 28.05 5.62
CA GLN A 434 25.48 27.72 6.90
C GLN A 434 25.80 26.29 7.35
N LEU A 435 25.69 25.31 6.45
CA LEU A 435 26.02 23.92 6.78
C LEU A 435 27.49 23.74 7.18
N VAL A 436 28.42 24.39 6.46
CA VAL A 436 29.84 24.37 6.82
C VAL A 436 30.05 24.94 8.22
N ALA A 437 29.49 26.11 8.50
CA ALA A 437 29.59 26.72 9.83
C ALA A 437 29.03 25.82 10.94
N THR A 438 27.90 25.15 10.70
CA THR A 438 27.31 24.21 11.68
C THR A 438 28.16 22.95 11.89
N TYR A 439 28.82 22.46 10.85
CA TYR A 439 29.71 21.30 10.97
C TYR A 439 31.00 21.67 11.69
N ASP A 440 31.57 22.84 11.41
CA ASP A 440 32.74 23.35 12.09
C ASP A 440 32.46 23.59 13.59
N SER A 441 31.31 24.20 13.92
CA SER A 441 30.91 24.39 15.31
C SER A 441 30.72 23.07 16.04
N LEU A 442 30.04 22.10 15.40
CA LEU A 442 29.85 20.76 15.95
C LEU A 442 31.19 20.05 16.17
N ILE A 443 32.12 20.10 15.21
CA ILE A 443 33.45 19.49 15.34
C ILE A 443 34.20 20.09 16.54
N ASN A 444 34.15 21.43 16.68
CA ASN A 444 34.79 22.12 17.81
C ASN A 444 34.17 21.72 19.15
N GLU A 445 32.84 21.64 19.24
CA GLU A 445 32.15 21.17 20.45
C GLU A 445 32.50 19.71 20.79
N LEU A 446 32.52 18.82 19.79
CA LEU A 446 32.84 17.41 20.01
C LEU A 446 34.30 17.23 20.49
N ASN A 447 35.23 18.03 19.96
CA ASN A 447 36.64 18.00 20.32
C ASN A 447 36.91 18.61 21.71
N THR A 448 36.29 19.75 22.02
CA THR A 448 36.48 20.43 23.32
C THR A 448 35.92 19.63 24.48
N GLN A 449 34.77 18.97 24.30
CA GLN A 449 34.11 18.20 25.35
C GLN A 449 34.59 16.74 25.43
N GLY A 450 35.37 16.27 24.44
CA GLY A 450 35.96 14.93 24.44
C GLY A 450 34.93 13.82 24.57
N ILE A 451 34.03 13.66 23.60
CA ILE A 451 32.86 12.77 23.74
C ILE A 451 33.20 11.28 23.48
N PHE A 452 33.10 10.48 24.53
CA PHE A 452 33.24 9.02 24.51
C PHE A 452 31.96 8.31 25.03
N LYS A 453 31.99 6.97 25.11
CA LYS A 453 30.88 6.19 25.69
C LYS A 453 30.67 6.57 27.15
N HIS A 454 29.44 6.83 27.56
CA HIS A 454 29.13 7.31 28.91
C HIS A 454 29.66 8.71 29.24
N SER A 455 29.91 9.54 28.22
CA SER A 455 30.35 10.93 28.44
C SER A 455 29.39 11.73 29.31
N GLU A 456 28.10 11.38 29.35
CA GLU A 456 27.09 12.04 30.18
C GLU A 456 27.39 12.05 31.68
N ILE A 457 28.29 11.20 32.16
CA ILE A 457 28.69 11.13 33.58
C ILE A 457 29.71 12.22 33.92
N VAL A 458 30.60 12.54 32.98
CA VAL A 458 31.80 13.38 33.22
C VAL A 458 31.65 14.77 32.59
N ASN A 459 30.78 14.90 31.60
CA ASN A 459 30.65 16.10 30.80
C ASN A 459 29.94 17.23 31.58
N PRO A 460 30.54 18.44 31.67
CA PRO A 460 29.95 19.57 32.38
C PRO A 460 28.71 20.15 31.66
N ALA A 461 28.58 19.93 30.34
CA ALA A 461 27.46 20.44 29.58
C ALA A 461 26.16 19.71 29.91
N LYS A 462 25.10 20.45 30.21
CA LYS A 462 23.81 19.91 30.65
C LYS A 462 22.73 20.01 29.58
N VAL A 463 21.82 19.03 29.57
CA VAL A 463 20.64 19.03 28.69
C VAL A 463 19.62 20.06 29.19
N THR A 464 19.09 20.87 28.29
CA THR A 464 18.11 21.93 28.59
C THR A 464 16.72 21.65 28.02
N GLN A 465 16.58 20.71 27.09
CA GLN A 465 15.34 20.46 26.35
C GLN A 465 14.33 19.63 27.15
N THR A 466 13.08 20.10 27.18
CA THR A 466 11.93 19.40 27.79
C THR A 466 11.12 18.61 26.75
N TYR A 467 10.26 17.68 27.17
CA TYR A 467 9.40 16.91 26.24
C TYR A 467 8.53 17.79 25.33
N PRO A 468 7.84 18.83 25.84
CA PRO A 468 7.05 19.71 24.99
C PRO A 468 7.92 20.43 23.94
N GLN A 469 9.13 20.86 24.31
CA GLN A 469 10.05 21.54 23.37
C GLN A 469 10.52 20.62 22.25
N ILE A 470 10.77 19.34 22.54
CA ILE A 470 11.14 18.34 21.53
C ILE A 470 9.97 18.10 20.55
N LEU A 471 8.74 18.07 21.05
CA LEU A 471 7.53 17.89 20.23
C LEU A 471 7.13 19.18 19.48
N ASP A 472 7.50 20.37 19.96
CA ASP A 472 7.18 21.66 19.32
C ASP A 472 8.15 22.03 18.19
N THR A 473 9.43 21.69 18.32
CA THR A 473 10.49 22.02 17.34
C THR A 473 10.46 21.16 16.08
N THR A 474 9.64 20.11 16.06
CA THR A 474 9.68 19.04 15.06
C THR A 474 8.65 19.03 13.93
N PRO A 475 7.81 20.06 13.65
CA PRO A 475 6.74 19.94 12.64
C PRO A 475 7.24 19.80 11.18
N HIS A 476 8.52 20.05 10.89
CA HIS A 476 9.04 20.07 9.51
C HIS A 476 10.26 19.17 9.24
N ALA A 477 10.95 18.68 10.28
CA ALA A 477 11.96 17.64 10.10
C ALA A 477 11.25 16.28 9.95
N ARG A 478 11.80 15.34 9.18
CA ARG A 478 11.33 13.94 9.19
C ARG A 478 11.65 13.34 10.57
N VAL A 479 10.81 13.64 11.55
CA VAL A 479 11.00 13.33 12.98
C VAL A 479 11.19 11.83 13.14
N SER A 480 12.20 11.43 13.91
CA SER A 480 12.22 10.08 14.46
C SER A 480 10.93 9.90 15.28
N GLU A 481 10.15 8.87 14.99
CA GLU A 481 8.94 8.61 15.76
C GLU A 481 9.33 8.25 17.20
N GLY A 482 8.75 8.93 18.19
CA GLY A 482 8.99 8.72 19.62
C GLY A 482 9.74 9.87 20.29
N ILE A 483 9.78 9.84 21.62
CA ILE A 483 10.50 10.78 22.48
C ILE A 483 11.44 10.00 23.42
N PRO A 484 12.46 10.64 24.02
CA PRO A 484 13.29 9.98 25.02
C PRO A 484 12.46 9.34 26.14
N GLU A 485 12.88 8.18 26.64
CA GLU A 485 12.16 7.46 27.72
C GLU A 485 12.21 8.21 29.06
N LEU A 486 13.30 8.95 29.30
CA LEU A 486 13.54 9.78 30.48
C LEU A 486 13.84 11.22 30.07
N GLU A 487 13.23 12.17 30.79
CA GLU A 487 13.49 13.60 30.62
C GLU A 487 14.80 13.93 31.35
N ARG A 488 15.84 14.27 30.58
CA ARG A 488 17.23 14.38 31.07
C ARG A 488 17.64 15.80 31.46
N ILE A 489 16.70 16.68 31.80
CA ILE A 489 17.02 18.08 32.10
C ILE A 489 18.04 18.16 33.24
N GLY A 490 19.12 18.92 33.02
CA GLY A 490 20.19 19.08 34.00
C GLY A 490 21.20 17.93 34.08
N MET A 491 20.98 16.81 33.36
CA MET A 491 21.95 15.72 33.22
C MET A 491 22.98 16.05 32.15
N GLY A 492 24.14 15.38 32.19
CA GLY A 492 25.19 15.55 31.19
C GLY A 492 24.73 15.20 29.76
N LYS A 493 25.24 15.93 28.77
CA LYS A 493 24.94 15.71 27.36
C LYS A 493 25.60 14.44 26.82
N LYS A 494 24.83 13.68 26.04
CA LYS A 494 25.30 12.55 25.23
C LYS A 494 25.64 13.02 23.81
N LEU A 495 26.35 12.20 23.04
CA LEU A 495 26.62 12.45 21.62
C LEU A 495 25.36 12.81 20.81
N GLY A 496 24.24 12.14 21.08
CA GLY A 496 22.98 12.41 20.40
C GLY A 496 22.41 13.81 20.67
N ASP A 497 22.73 14.42 21.82
CA ASP A 497 22.26 15.75 22.20
C ASP A 497 23.02 16.82 21.42
N TYR A 498 24.35 16.70 21.29
CA TYR A 498 25.17 17.58 20.44
C TYR A 498 24.74 17.53 18.97
N LEU A 499 24.50 16.33 18.46
CA LEU A 499 24.00 16.16 17.08
C LEU A 499 22.62 16.83 16.90
N ARG A 500 21.73 16.73 17.89
CA ARG A 500 20.39 17.33 17.84
C ARG A 500 20.46 18.86 17.88
N GLU A 501 21.30 19.41 18.76
CA GLU A 501 21.50 20.86 18.89
C GLU A 501 22.08 21.48 17.60
N ALA A 502 22.98 20.75 16.91
CA ALA A 502 23.49 21.14 15.60
C ALA A 502 22.49 20.93 14.43
N GLY A 503 21.24 20.52 14.71
CA GLY A 503 20.22 20.29 13.68
C GLY A 503 20.43 19.02 12.83
N VAL A 504 21.30 18.11 13.28
CA VAL A 504 21.60 16.87 12.58
C VAL A 504 20.74 15.73 13.13
N LYS A 505 20.49 14.72 12.28
CA LYS A 505 19.80 13.50 12.69
C LYS A 505 20.58 12.81 13.81
N SER A 506 19.92 12.59 14.93
CA SER A 506 20.41 11.82 16.05
C SER A 506 19.39 10.76 16.44
N PHE A 507 19.76 9.95 17.43
CA PHE A 507 18.88 8.99 18.08
C PHE A 507 19.00 9.19 19.58
N SER A 508 17.85 9.23 20.26
CA SER A 508 17.79 9.08 21.71
C SER A 508 17.07 7.80 22.11
N TRP A 509 17.46 7.26 23.25
CA TRP A 509 16.81 6.07 23.81
C TRP A 509 15.32 6.32 24.06
N GLY A 510 14.45 5.58 23.36
CA GLY A 510 12.99 5.81 23.33
C GLY A 510 12.45 6.18 21.95
N GLU A 511 13.33 6.59 21.03
CA GLU A 511 12.96 6.80 19.63
C GLU A 511 12.92 5.47 18.86
N LYS A 512 12.17 5.45 17.76
CA LYS A 512 12.02 4.28 16.91
C LYS A 512 13.26 4.06 16.04
N PHE A 513 13.92 2.90 16.22
CA PHE A 513 15.08 2.51 15.40
C PHE A 513 14.95 1.11 14.79
N TYR A 514 14.75 1.04 13.47
CA TYR A 514 14.61 -0.24 12.73
C TYR A 514 15.81 -0.63 11.86
N LYS A 515 16.79 0.26 11.67
CA LYS A 515 17.97 -0.05 10.85
C LYS A 515 18.77 -1.19 11.47
N ARG A 516 19.43 -2.02 10.64
CA ARG A 516 20.35 -3.08 11.14
C ARG A 516 21.54 -2.43 11.83
N PHE A 517 21.94 -2.96 12.99
CA PHE A 517 23.14 -2.48 13.69
C PHE A 517 24.36 -2.67 12.80
N LYS A 518 25.04 -1.56 12.45
CA LYS A 518 26.21 -1.57 11.55
C LYS A 518 27.53 -1.86 12.26
N PHE A 519 27.56 -1.75 13.58
CA PHE A 519 28.79 -1.83 14.38
C PHE A 519 29.17 -3.24 14.83
N ASP A 520 28.31 -4.24 14.62
CA ASP A 520 28.58 -5.64 14.97
C ASP A 520 29.12 -6.47 13.79
N ILE A 521 29.46 -5.85 12.65
CA ILE A 521 30.08 -6.55 11.51
C ILE A 521 31.61 -6.62 11.72
N LYS A 522 32.04 -7.36 12.73
CA LYS A 522 33.31 -8.09 12.65
C LYS A 522 32.95 -9.54 12.43
N LYS A 523 32.77 -9.93 11.15
CA LYS A 523 32.99 -11.32 10.77
C LYS A 523 34.47 -11.58 11.03
N THR A 524 34.75 -12.22 12.16
CA THR A 524 35.96 -13.04 12.28
C THR A 524 35.65 -14.37 11.61
#